data_AF-A0A9W4T7E1-F1
#
_entry.id   AF-A0A9W4T7E1-F1
#
_cell.length_a   1.000
_cell.length_b   1.000
_cell.length_c   1.000
_cell.angle_alpha   90.00
_cell.angle_beta   90.00
_cell.angle_gamma   90.00
#
_symmetry.space_group_name_H-M   'P 1'
#
loop_
_entity.id
_entity.type
_entity.pdbx_description
1 polymer ?
#
loop_
_entity_poly.entity_id
_entity_poly.type
_entity_poly.pdbx_seq_one_letter_code
_entity_poly.pdbx_strand_id
1 'polypeptide(L)'
;DLGLCKPVNYFQLSTKKNEIYGVLPFVAPEVLRNQPYTLASDIYSFSMIMWELISGIPPFNDEAHNEQLAFRICNGEHPKIIENIPICYISLMESCWNINPLKRPTALEIKSIIRN
;
A
#
# COMPACT_ATOMS: atom_id res chain seq x y z
N ASP A 1 -15.31 0.13 7.44
CA ASP A 1 -13.94 0.17 7.96
C ASP A 1 -13.17 -0.95 7.25
N LEU A 2 -12.04 -0.63 6.61
CA LEU A 2 -11.22 -1.59 5.85
C LEU A 2 -10.15 -2.25 6.73
N GLY A 3 -10.03 -1.89 8.02
CA GLY A 3 -9.04 -2.46 8.93
C GLY A 3 -7.58 -2.07 8.60
N LEU A 4 -7.39 -1.02 7.81
CA LEU A 4 -6.07 -0.54 7.37
C LEU A 4 -5.45 0.47 8.34
N CYS A 5 -6.22 0.97 9.30
CA CYS A 5 -5.77 2.01 10.22
C CYS A 5 -5.21 1.42 11.52
N LYS A 6 -4.28 2.16 12.13
CA LYS A 6 -3.83 1.86 13.50
C LYS A 6 -5.00 1.99 14.48
N PRO A 7 -5.01 1.20 15.57
CA PRO A 7 -5.99 1.37 16.64
C PRO A 7 -5.81 2.73 17.32
N VAL A 8 -6.92 3.32 17.79
CA VAL A 8 -6.95 4.65 18.44
C VAL A 8 -6.01 4.74 19.65
N ASN A 9 -5.78 3.63 20.35
CA ASN A 9 -4.89 3.55 21.52
C ASN A 9 -3.41 3.29 21.18
N TYR A 10 -3.01 3.43 19.91
CA TYR A 10 -1.63 3.17 19.46
C TYR A 10 -0.57 3.92 20.28
N PHE A 11 -0.78 5.20 20.59
CA PHE A 11 0.17 6.01 21.38
C PHE A 11 0.35 5.53 22.82
N GLN A 12 -0.64 4.81 23.37
CA GLN A 12 -0.54 4.19 24.70
C GLN A 12 0.15 2.81 24.64
N LEU A 13 0.10 2.15 23.48
CA LEU A 13 0.66 0.82 23.23
C LEU A 13 2.10 0.86 22.66
N SER A 14 2.54 2.00 22.10
CA SER A 14 3.84 2.18 21.43
C SER A 14 5.07 2.03 22.35
N THR A 15 4.87 1.79 23.64
CA THR A 15 5.92 1.36 24.58
C THR A 15 6.30 -0.12 24.43
N LYS A 16 5.46 -0.92 23.75
CA LYS A 16 5.80 -2.27 23.25
C LYS A 16 6.26 -2.16 21.78
N LYS A 17 7.16 -3.07 21.38
CA LYS A 17 7.73 -3.25 20.02
C LYS A 17 6.82 -2.73 18.91
N ASN A 18 7.40 -2.12 17.86
CA ASN A 18 6.72 -1.71 16.61
C ASN A 18 5.89 -2.88 16.03
N GLU A 19 4.67 -3.06 16.52
CA GLU A 19 3.71 -4.00 15.96
C GLU A 19 3.23 -3.42 14.63
N ILE A 20 3.29 -4.24 13.58
CA ILE A 20 2.76 -3.91 12.27
C ILE A 20 1.25 -4.13 12.34
N TYR A 21 0.47 -3.10 12.02
CA TYR A 21 -0.98 -3.14 11.97
C TYR A 21 -1.44 -2.95 10.52
N GLY A 22 -2.46 -3.71 10.12
CA GLY A 22 -3.05 -3.64 8.78
C GLY A 22 -3.04 -4.98 8.07
N VAL A 23 -3.70 -5.01 6.92
CA VAL A 23 -3.81 -6.19 6.06
C VAL A 23 -2.58 -6.24 5.16
N LEU A 24 -1.82 -7.34 5.22
CA LEU A 24 -0.43 -7.42 4.74
C LEU A 24 -0.19 -6.84 3.33
N PRO A 25 -1.00 -7.14 2.30
CA PRO A 25 -0.85 -6.53 0.98
C PRO A 25 -0.91 -4.99 0.94
N PHE A 26 -1.64 -4.37 1.87
CA PHE A 26 -1.83 -2.92 1.92
C PHE A 26 -0.72 -2.22 2.73
N VAL A 27 0.15 -2.98 3.41
CA VAL A 27 1.22 -2.42 4.25
C VAL A 27 2.45 -2.10 3.38
N ALA A 28 2.93 -0.87 3.48
CA ALA A 28 4.05 -0.41 2.66
C ALA A 28 5.37 -1.17 2.95
N PRO A 29 6.25 -1.36 1.95
CA PRO A 29 7.52 -2.09 2.08
C PRO A 29 8.44 -1.58 3.19
N GLU A 30 8.46 -0.28 3.46
CA GLU A 30 9.25 0.30 4.55
C GLU A 30 8.66 -0.03 5.92
N VAL A 31 7.32 -0.07 6.03
CA VAL A 31 6.62 -0.42 7.26
C VAL A 31 6.80 -1.90 7.59
N LEU A 32 6.75 -2.78 6.58
CA LEU A 32 7.09 -4.20 6.73
C LEU A 32 8.53 -4.42 7.21
N ARG A 33 9.43 -3.45 6.96
CA ARG A 33 10.80 -3.42 7.49
C ARG A 33 10.93 -2.73 8.85
N ASN A 34 9.82 -2.64 9.60
CA ASN A 34 9.74 -2.00 10.92
C ASN A 34 10.06 -0.49 10.93
N GLN A 35 10.00 0.19 9.78
CA GLN A 35 10.05 1.65 9.75
C GLN A 35 8.70 2.24 10.18
N PRO A 36 8.69 3.50 10.68
CA PRO A 36 7.44 4.16 11.03
C PRO A 36 6.50 4.32 9.83
N TYR A 37 5.20 4.35 10.12
CA TYR A 37 4.18 4.76 9.17
C TYR A 37 4.36 6.24 8.85
N THR A 38 4.16 6.60 7.59
CA THR A 38 4.31 7.96 7.08
C THR A 38 3.18 8.28 6.11
N LEU A 39 3.06 9.55 5.70
CA LEU A 39 2.13 9.90 4.63
C LEU A 39 2.43 9.11 3.35
N ALA A 40 3.69 8.81 3.05
CA ALA A 40 4.06 8.00 1.89
C ALA A 40 3.62 6.54 2.03
N SER A 41 3.53 5.98 3.25
CA SER A 41 2.98 4.63 3.44
C SER A 41 1.48 4.60 3.17
N ASP A 42 0.75 5.66 3.51
CA ASP A 42 -0.68 5.77 3.19
C ASP A 42 -0.90 5.82 1.67
N ILE A 43 0.00 6.48 0.92
CA ILE A 43 -0.02 6.51 -0.55
C ILE A 43 0.21 5.11 -1.16
N TYR A 44 1.08 4.31 -0.55
CA TYR A 44 1.23 2.91 -0.96
C TYR A 44 -0.07 2.14 -0.72
N SER A 45 -0.69 2.26 0.46
CA SER A 45 -1.97 1.60 0.72
C SER A 45 -3.06 2.06 -0.25
N PHE A 46 -3.06 3.33 -0.65
CA PHE A 46 -3.96 3.86 -1.67
C PHE A 46 -3.79 3.18 -3.03
N SER A 47 -2.54 2.86 -3.43
CA SER A 47 -2.30 2.11 -4.67
C SER A 47 -2.89 0.70 -4.66
N MET A 48 -2.89 0.04 -3.50
CA MET A 48 -3.49 -1.28 -3.33
C MET A 48 -5.02 -1.22 -3.38
N ILE A 49 -5.60 -0.14 -2.85
CA ILE A 49 -7.02 0.16 -3.03
C ILE A 49 -7.34 0.41 -4.50
N MET A 50 -6.53 1.21 -5.22
CA MET A 50 -6.71 1.40 -6.66
C MET A 50 -6.66 0.07 -7.42
N TRP A 51 -5.73 -0.82 -7.05
CA TRP A 51 -5.63 -2.14 -7.67
C TRP A 51 -6.86 -2.99 -7.37
N GLU A 52 -7.33 -3.04 -6.12
CA GLU A 52 -8.53 -3.77 -5.71
C GLU A 52 -9.79 -3.27 -6.42
N LEU A 53 -9.93 -1.94 -6.59
CA LEU A 53 -11.06 -1.35 -7.28
C LEU A 53 -11.14 -1.75 -8.75
N ILE A 54 -9.99 -1.86 -9.44
CA ILE A 54 -9.98 -2.20 -10.86
C ILE A 54 -10.04 -3.71 -11.10
N SER A 55 -9.52 -4.52 -10.16
CA SER A 55 -9.56 -5.99 -10.25
C SER A 55 -10.86 -6.59 -9.73
N GLY A 56 -11.55 -5.90 -8.80
CA GLY A 56 -12.72 -6.39 -8.11
C GLY A 56 -12.41 -7.49 -7.07
N ILE A 57 -11.14 -7.74 -6.77
CA ILE A 57 -10.69 -8.75 -5.80
C ILE A 57 -9.55 -8.20 -4.91
N PRO A 58 -9.35 -8.75 -3.70
CA PRO A 58 -8.26 -8.33 -2.84
C PRO A 58 -6.87 -8.52 -3.49
N PRO A 59 -5.89 -7.65 -3.22
CA PRO A 59 -4.51 -7.84 -3.68
C PRO A 59 -3.93 -9.16 -3.15
N PHE A 60 -3.28 -9.94 -4.01
CA PHE A 60 -2.72 -11.27 -3.68
C PHE A 60 -3.75 -12.27 -3.10
N ASN A 61 -5.02 -12.19 -3.53
CA ASN A 61 -6.12 -13.02 -3.01
C ASN A 61 -5.89 -14.54 -3.13
N ASP A 62 -5.04 -14.99 -4.06
CA ASP A 62 -4.68 -16.40 -4.28
C ASP A 62 -3.46 -16.86 -3.48
N GLU A 63 -2.90 -16.00 -2.62
CA GLU A 63 -1.67 -16.26 -1.88
C GLU A 63 -1.85 -16.20 -0.36
N ALA A 64 -1.01 -16.94 0.36
CA ALA A 64 -0.99 -16.86 1.82
C ALA A 64 -0.35 -15.54 2.28
N HIS A 65 -1.07 -14.77 3.12
CA HIS A 65 -0.57 -13.53 3.73
C HIS A 65 0.41 -13.81 4.88
N ASN A 66 1.61 -14.29 4.52
CA ASN A 66 2.66 -14.71 5.45
C ASN A 66 3.97 -13.93 5.23
N GLU A 67 5.02 -14.29 5.98
CA GLU A 67 6.34 -13.67 5.90
C GLU A 67 6.97 -13.76 4.50
N GLN A 68 6.67 -14.82 3.74
CA GLN A 68 7.19 -14.99 2.38
C GLN A 68 6.61 -13.94 1.43
N LEU A 69 5.30 -13.67 1.53
CA LEU A 69 4.68 -12.57 0.79
C LEU A 69 5.24 -11.22 1.25
N ALA A 70 5.41 -11.01 2.55
CA ALA A 70 6.03 -9.79 3.09
C ALA A 70 7.42 -9.52 2.48
N PHE A 71 8.23 -10.57 2.37
CA PHE A 71 9.57 -10.49 1.79
C PHE A 71 9.53 -10.15 0.29
N ARG A 72 8.62 -10.74 -0.48
CA ARG A 72 8.48 -10.41 -1.91
C ARG A 72 7.96 -8.99 -2.13
N ILE A 73 6.97 -8.54 -1.37
CA ILE A 73 6.51 -7.14 -1.38
C ILE A 73 7.68 -6.20 -1.06
N CYS A 74 8.48 -6.53 -0.05
CA CYS A 74 9.67 -5.77 0.29
C CYS A 74 10.64 -5.66 -0.90
N ASN A 75 10.76 -6.70 -1.71
CA ASN A 75 11.61 -6.74 -2.90
C ASN A 75 10.97 -6.17 -4.16
N GLY A 76 9.79 -5.56 -4.04
CA GLY A 76 9.12 -4.85 -5.14
C GLY A 76 8.20 -5.74 -5.96
N GLU A 77 7.71 -6.85 -5.42
CA GLU A 77 6.59 -7.56 -6.04
C GLU A 77 5.28 -6.78 -5.83
N HIS A 78 4.47 -6.75 -6.88
CA HIS A 78 3.14 -6.14 -6.89
C HIS A 78 2.13 -7.13 -7.50
N PRO A 79 0.83 -6.96 -7.21
CA PRO A 79 -0.21 -7.72 -7.87
C PRO A 79 -0.17 -7.54 -9.40
N LYS A 80 -0.57 -8.57 -10.14
CA LYS A 80 -0.57 -8.52 -11.61
C LYS A 80 -1.51 -7.44 -12.13
N ILE A 81 -1.04 -6.65 -13.09
CA ILE A 81 -1.87 -5.69 -13.81
C ILE A 81 -2.78 -6.46 -14.77
N ILE A 82 -4.08 -6.16 -14.73
CA ILE A 82 -5.09 -6.77 -15.60
C ILE A 82 -5.11 -6.02 -16.94
N GLU A 83 -5.47 -6.71 -18.01
CA GLU A 83 -5.59 -6.11 -19.35
C GLU A 83 -6.72 -5.08 -19.43
N ASN A 84 -6.66 -4.20 -20.44
CA ASN A 84 -7.69 -3.20 -20.76
C ASN A 84 -7.91 -2.10 -19.71
N ILE A 85 -6.92 -1.85 -18.85
CA ILE A 85 -6.93 -0.70 -17.92
C ILE A 85 -6.36 0.54 -18.63
N PRO A 86 -6.95 1.74 -18.50
CA PRO A 86 -6.39 2.97 -19.04
C PRO A 86 -4.96 3.23 -18.56
N ILE A 87 -4.07 3.60 -19.48
CA ILE A 87 -2.65 3.82 -19.18
C ILE A 87 -2.45 4.86 -18.07
N CYS A 88 -3.25 5.93 -18.05
CA CYS A 88 -3.18 6.95 -17.01
C CYS A 88 -3.45 6.39 -15.60
N TYR A 89 -4.35 5.41 -15.48
CA TYR A 89 -4.65 4.74 -14.22
C TYR A 89 -3.49 3.87 -13.77
N ILE A 90 -2.93 3.07 -14.70
CA ILE A 90 -1.75 2.25 -14.44
C ILE A 90 -0.58 3.13 -13.99
N SER A 91 -0.26 4.19 -14.73
CA SER A 91 0.86 5.08 -14.41
C SER A 91 0.68 5.76 -13.04
N LEU A 92 -0.52 6.19 -12.69
CA LEU A 92 -0.81 6.75 -11.37
C LEU A 92 -0.64 5.70 -10.27
N MET A 93 -1.26 4.52 -10.43
CA MET A 93 -1.14 3.40 -9.49
C MET A 93 0.33 3.00 -9.28
N GLU A 94 1.10 2.90 -10.35
CA GLU A 94 2.51 2.53 -10.31
C GLU A 94 3.38 3.58 -9.62
N SER A 95 3.07 4.86 -9.80
CA SER A 95 3.73 5.94 -9.07
C SER A 95 3.47 5.86 -7.56
N CYS A 96 2.27 5.42 -7.16
CA CYS A 96 1.86 5.32 -5.76
C CYS A 96 2.49 4.12 -5.04
N TRP A 97 2.72 2.99 -5.72
CA TRP A 97 3.34 1.80 -5.13
C TRP A 97 4.87 1.72 -5.26
N ASN A 98 5.52 2.84 -5.58
CA ASN A 98 6.97 2.87 -5.76
C ASN A 98 7.71 2.35 -4.51
N ILE A 99 8.74 1.52 -4.72
CA ILE A 99 9.52 0.96 -3.62
C ILE A 99 10.22 2.05 -2.79
N ASN A 100 10.62 3.15 -3.42
CA ASN A 100 11.17 4.30 -2.73
C ASN A 100 10.03 5.23 -2.30
N PRO A 101 9.75 5.39 -0.99
CA PRO A 101 8.66 6.24 -0.51
C PRO A 101 8.81 7.70 -0.92
N LEU A 102 10.04 8.19 -1.14
CA LEU A 102 10.30 9.57 -1.59
C LEU A 102 9.93 9.82 -3.05
N LYS A 103 9.72 8.76 -3.84
CA LYS A 103 9.30 8.85 -5.24
C LYS A 103 7.77 8.77 -5.39
N ARG A 104 7.04 8.50 -4.31
CA ARG A 104 5.57 8.44 -4.33
C ARG A 104 5.01 9.87 -4.35
N PRO A 105 3.94 10.13 -5.13
CA PRO A 105 3.28 11.42 -5.11
C PRO A 105 2.60 11.66 -3.75
N THR A 106 2.41 12.91 -3.40
CA THR A 106 1.58 13.33 -2.26
C THR A 106 0.10 13.19 -2.60
N ALA A 107 -0.75 13.11 -1.57
CA ALA A 107 -2.20 13.08 -1.76
C ALA A 107 -2.74 14.31 -2.53
N LEU A 108 -2.07 15.47 -2.41
CA LEU A 108 -2.41 16.68 -3.15
C LEU A 108 -2.11 16.55 -4.65
N GLU A 109 -0.95 15.98 -5.00
CA GLU A 109 -0.57 15.72 -6.39
C GLU A 109 -1.51 14.68 -7.03
N ILE A 110 -1.81 13.58 -6.33
CA ILE A 110 -2.78 12.57 -6.77
C ILE A 110 -4.14 13.22 -7.05
N LYS A 111 -4.64 14.04 -6.12
CA LYS A 111 -5.91 14.77 -6.30
C LYS A 111 -5.88 15.66 -7.55
N SER A 112 -4.74 16.29 -7.85
CA SER A 112 -4.61 17.10 -9.07
C SER A 112 -4.64 16.23 -10.33
N ILE A 113 -4.01 15.06 -10.31
CA ILE A 113 -3.97 14.13 -11.45
C ILE A 113 -5.38 13.57 -11.74
N ILE A 114 -6.12 13.16 -10.71
CA ILE A 114 -7.46 12.55 -10.87
C ILE A 114 -8.51 13.55 -11.36
N ARG A 115 -8.35 14.86 -11.09
CA ARG A 115 -9.33 15.88 -11.47
C ARG A 115 -9.19 16.38 -12.92
N ASN A 116 -8.07 16.05 -13.58
CA ASN A 116 -7.83 16.37 -14.98
C ASN A 116 -8.47 15.35 -15.90
#